data_AF-A0A8H7VD98-F1
#
_entry.id   AF-A0A8H7VD98-F1
#
_cell.length_a   1.000
_cell.length_b   1.000
_cell.length_c   1.000
_cell.angle_alpha   90.00
_cell.angle_beta   90.00
_cell.angle_gamma   90.00
#
_symmetry.space_group_name_H-M   'P 1'
#
loop_
_entity.id
_entity.type
_entity.pdbx_description
1 polymer ?
#
loop_
_entity_poly.entity_id
_entity_poly.type
_entity_poly.pdbx_seq_one_letter_code
_entity_poly.pdbx_strand_id
1 'polypeptide(L)'
;MWVLSTGTVVEERMKELALKCIYEHLCHSLILDPSDKNWEKDFTTEELAEIRSFKAPSIPLMPMNLEIYLKSYFNKNIINTYLKKRTPSEADILQQVWGFIDHCYDASDVVVSLGKKGSRSSSEDRNNDRALATVAPIQRKEVGTKVDILFTFCAYELGTAEVGNLSDVSSTKTFQKSGIKCPKTMKSMFNNILMSYPSLSINLLIMDSPSSHACRISKLPRFLQYPTIPASLMRDLSLSIKLVWGTKKLMENVTNEITNASKASCLDFTKPTTLPIPPLFTPTTTKKNQ
;
A
#
# COMPACT_ATOMS: atom_id res chain seq x y z
N MET A 1 8.22 18.57 10.91
CA MET A 1 7.54 18.26 12.18
C MET A 1 6.35 19.18 12.31
N TRP A 2 5.25 18.66 12.81
CA TRP A 2 4.04 19.40 13.10
C TRP A 2 4.16 20.04 14.48
N VAL A 3 4.36 21.36 14.47
CA VAL A 3 4.53 22.18 15.68
C VAL A 3 3.24 22.95 15.93
N LEU A 4 2.70 22.84 17.14
CA LEU A 4 1.51 23.55 17.58
C LEU A 4 1.83 24.99 17.99
N SER A 5 0.79 25.80 18.17
CA SER A 5 0.92 27.21 18.58
C SER A 5 1.57 27.37 19.96
N THR A 6 1.49 26.34 20.80
CA THR A 6 2.15 26.23 22.11
C THR A 6 3.65 25.92 22.02
N GLY A 7 4.17 25.58 20.83
CA GLY A 7 5.52 25.07 20.63
C GLY A 7 5.64 23.55 20.79
N THR A 8 4.57 22.86 21.19
CA THR A 8 4.54 21.39 21.31
C THR A 8 4.73 20.74 19.93
N VAL A 9 5.65 19.77 19.86
CA VAL A 9 5.87 18.96 18.66
C VAL A 9 5.03 17.69 18.72
N VAL A 10 4.07 17.55 17.80
CA VAL A 10 3.09 16.45 17.81
C VAL A 10 3.78 15.09 17.67
N GLU A 11 4.72 14.94 16.74
CA GLU A 11 5.38 13.65 16.50
C GLU A 11 6.22 13.18 17.70
N GLU A 12 6.76 14.10 18.50
CA GLU A 12 7.51 13.77 19.72
C GLU A 12 6.58 13.21 20.81
N ARG A 13 5.44 13.86 21.04
CA ARG A 13 4.40 13.37 21.96
C ARG A 13 3.88 11.99 21.54
N MET A 14 3.65 11.80 20.24
CA MET A 14 3.24 10.51 19.71
C MET A 14 4.30 9.42 19.96
N LYS A 15 5.58 9.75 19.79
CA LYS A 15 6.70 8.83 20.08
C LYS A 15 6.77 8.49 21.57
N GLU A 16 6.64 9.48 22.45
CA GLU A 16 6.63 9.28 23.90
C GLU A 16 5.52 8.33 24.34
N LEU A 17 4.30 8.52 23.81
CA LEU A 17 3.19 7.61 24.09
C LEU A 17 3.49 6.21 23.53
N ALA A 18 3.95 6.11 22.28
CA ALA A 18 4.26 4.84 21.62
C ALA A 18 5.27 3.98 22.40
N LEU A 19 6.28 4.60 23.01
CA LEU A 19 7.29 3.90 23.83
C LEU A 19 6.74 3.39 25.18
N LYS A 20 5.68 4.02 25.71
CA LYS A 20 5.01 3.59 26.95
C LYS A 20 3.95 2.51 26.70
N CYS A 21 3.47 2.37 25.47
CA CYS A 21 2.43 1.43 25.11
C CYS A 21 2.91 -0.03 25.21
N ILE A 22 2.23 -0.83 26.05
CA ILE A 22 2.42 -2.29 26.14
C ILE A 22 1.59 -3.02 25.06
N TYR A 23 0.47 -2.42 24.66
CA TYR A 23 -0.42 -2.91 23.62
C TYR A 23 -0.33 -2.04 22.38
N GLU A 24 -0.73 -2.58 21.22
CA GLU A 24 -0.74 -1.83 19.97
C GLU A 24 -1.67 -0.61 20.03
N HIS A 25 -1.16 0.53 19.57
CA HIS A 25 -1.87 1.80 19.50
C HIS A 25 -1.63 2.48 18.13
N LEU A 26 -2.57 3.35 17.71
CA LEU A 26 -2.46 4.07 16.44
C LEU A 26 -1.18 4.91 16.31
N CYS A 27 -0.67 5.42 17.43
CA CYS A 27 0.56 6.21 17.47
C CYS A 27 1.80 5.43 17.00
N HIS A 28 1.84 4.09 17.15
CA HIS A 28 2.92 3.25 16.59
C HIS A 28 3.00 3.37 15.07
N SER A 29 1.87 3.67 14.45
CA SER A 29 1.77 3.90 13.02
C SER A 29 1.70 5.40 12.69
N LEU A 30 2.12 6.31 13.59
CA LEU A 30 2.01 7.77 13.40
C LEU A 30 0.60 8.20 12.93
N ILE A 31 -0.44 7.57 13.48
CA ILE A 31 -1.83 7.97 13.29
C ILE A 31 -2.30 8.61 14.58
N LEU A 32 -2.85 9.81 14.48
CA LEU A 32 -3.37 10.59 15.61
C LEU A 32 -4.89 10.69 15.47
N ASP A 33 -5.61 10.07 16.39
CA ASP A 33 -7.04 10.30 16.60
C ASP A 33 -7.20 11.32 17.75
N PRO A 34 -7.52 12.59 17.48
CA PRO A 34 -7.65 13.61 18.52
C PRO A 34 -8.90 13.42 19.39
N SER A 35 -9.73 12.41 19.14
CA SER A 35 -10.85 12.01 19.99
C SER A 35 -10.51 10.89 20.98
N ASP A 36 -9.32 10.28 20.85
CA ASP A 36 -8.88 9.27 21.81
C ASP A 36 -8.50 9.92 23.15
N LYS A 37 -9.11 9.44 24.22
CA LYS A 37 -8.90 9.90 25.60
C LYS A 37 -7.48 9.69 26.09
N ASN A 38 -6.72 8.77 25.49
CA ASN A 38 -5.31 8.58 25.83
C ASN A 38 -4.49 9.87 25.64
N TRP A 39 -4.91 10.76 24.75
CA TRP A 39 -4.23 12.02 24.46
C TRP A 39 -4.48 13.13 25.48
N GLU A 40 -5.51 13.03 26.32
CA GLU A 40 -5.83 14.06 27.34
C GLU A 40 -4.70 14.23 28.37
N LYS A 41 -3.76 13.27 28.43
CA LYS A 41 -2.56 13.33 29.28
C LYS A 41 -1.35 13.97 28.60
N ASP A 42 -1.31 13.94 27.27
CA ASP A 42 -0.16 14.36 26.47
C ASP A 42 -0.40 15.71 25.77
N PHE A 43 -1.66 16.13 25.61
CA PHE A 43 -2.07 17.39 24.98
C PHE A 43 -3.14 18.13 25.79
N THR A 44 -3.13 19.47 25.73
CA THR A 44 -4.21 20.29 26.31
C THR A 44 -5.45 20.28 25.42
N THR A 45 -6.59 20.73 25.96
CA THR A 45 -7.85 20.86 25.21
C THR A 45 -7.70 21.81 24.00
N GLU A 46 -6.93 22.88 24.17
CA GLU A 46 -6.64 23.86 23.11
C GLU A 46 -5.76 23.25 22.03
N GLU A 47 -4.72 22.50 22.42
CA GLU A 47 -3.86 21.77 21.49
C GLU A 47 -4.66 20.73 20.69
N LEU A 48 -5.55 19.97 21.34
CA LEU A 48 -6.44 19.03 20.66
C LEU A 48 -7.43 19.74 19.72
N ALA A 49 -7.93 20.92 20.07
CA ALA A 49 -8.78 21.71 19.20
C ALA A 49 -8.02 22.27 17.98
N GLU A 50 -6.78 22.71 18.17
CA GLU A 50 -5.87 23.12 17.11
C GLU A 50 -5.61 21.94 16.16
N ILE A 51 -5.23 20.77 16.68
CA ILE A 51 -5.00 19.54 15.91
C ILE A 51 -6.24 19.17 15.08
N ARG A 52 -7.44 19.26 15.65
CA ARG A 52 -8.71 18.93 14.96
C ARG A 52 -9.03 19.86 13.81
N SER A 53 -8.65 21.14 13.91
CA SER A 53 -9.04 22.18 12.95
C SER A 53 -7.95 22.50 11.93
N PHE A 54 -6.69 22.22 12.25
CA PHE A 54 -5.55 22.55 11.40
C PHE A 54 -5.63 21.84 10.04
N LYS A 55 -5.92 22.60 8.98
CA LYS A 55 -6.08 22.12 7.60
C LYS A 55 -7.04 20.94 7.47
N ALA A 56 -8.05 20.89 8.34
CA ALA A 56 -9.03 19.82 8.33
C ALA A 56 -9.79 19.79 6.99
N PRO A 57 -9.94 18.61 6.36
CA PRO A 57 -10.72 18.48 5.13
C PRO A 57 -12.20 18.77 5.43
N SER A 58 -12.87 19.54 4.56
CA SER A 58 -14.30 19.75 4.63
C SER A 58 -15.04 18.73 3.76
N ILE A 59 -16.09 18.13 4.31
CA ILE A 59 -17.03 17.34 3.52
C ILE A 59 -18.00 18.33 2.86
N PRO A 60 -18.14 18.34 1.53
CA PRO A 60 -19.07 19.24 0.86
C PRO A 60 -20.51 18.95 1.29
N LEU A 61 -21.30 20.01 1.49
CA LEU A 61 -22.71 19.88 1.83
C LEU A 61 -23.49 19.28 0.67
N MET A 62 -24.44 18.40 0.99
CA MET A 62 -25.35 17.86 0.00
C MET A 62 -26.23 18.99 -0.56
N PRO A 63 -26.43 19.05 -1.89
CA PRO A 63 -27.35 20.01 -2.49
C PRO A 63 -28.77 19.90 -1.89
N MET A 64 -29.40 21.04 -1.60
CA MET A 64 -30.69 21.11 -0.89
C MET A 64 -31.82 20.37 -1.63
N ASN A 65 -31.79 20.36 -2.97
CA ASN A 65 -32.75 19.62 -3.80
C ASN A 65 -32.66 18.09 -3.58
N LEU A 66 -31.45 17.55 -3.40
CA LEU A 66 -31.23 16.15 -3.07
C LEU A 66 -31.71 15.82 -1.65
N GLU A 67 -31.53 16.74 -0.69
CA GLU A 67 -32.04 16.58 0.67
C GLU A 67 -33.58 16.50 0.71
N ILE A 68 -34.25 17.38 -0.03
CA ILE A 68 -35.71 17.37 -0.17
C ILE A 68 -36.19 16.07 -0.82
N TYR A 69 -35.49 15.62 -1.88
CA TYR A 69 -35.80 14.35 -2.54
C TYR A 69 -35.66 13.16 -1.58
N LEU A 70 -34.57 13.07 -0.81
CA LEU A 70 -34.36 12.01 0.17
C LEU A 70 -35.42 11.99 1.27
N LYS A 71 -35.82 13.18 1.77
CA LYS A 71 -36.91 13.32 2.75
C LYS A 71 -38.23 12.69 2.26
N SER A 72 -38.49 12.69 0.95
CA SER A 72 -39.67 12.04 0.37
C SER A 72 -39.69 10.50 0.44
N TYR A 73 -38.53 9.87 0.67
CA TYR A 73 -38.39 8.40 0.75
C TYR A 73 -38.48 7.82 2.17
N PHE A 74 -38.36 8.65 3.22
CA PHE A 74 -38.35 8.19 4.62
C PHE A 74 -39.58 7.38 5.03
N ASN A 75 -40.70 7.52 4.30
CA ASN A 75 -41.94 6.79 4.58
C ASN A 75 -42.09 5.46 3.82
N LYS A 76 -41.16 5.07 2.94
CA LYS A 76 -41.25 3.84 2.11
C LYS A 76 -40.55 2.63 2.75
N ASN A 77 -40.47 2.59 4.08
CA ASN A 77 -39.55 1.76 4.88
C ASN A 77 -39.49 0.26 4.54
N ILE A 78 -38.49 -0.09 3.74
CA ILE A 78 -37.91 -1.43 3.63
C ILE A 78 -37.22 -1.79 4.97
N ILE A 79 -36.45 -0.87 5.56
CA ILE A 79 -35.64 -1.12 6.76
C ILE A 79 -36.47 -1.62 7.96
N ASN A 80 -37.58 -0.96 8.30
CA ASN A 80 -38.46 -1.39 9.41
C ASN A 80 -39.14 -2.74 9.16
N THR A 81 -39.40 -3.08 7.90
CA THR A 81 -39.98 -4.37 7.53
C THR A 81 -38.96 -5.49 7.63
N TYR A 82 -37.70 -5.23 7.29
CA TYR A 82 -36.61 -6.23 7.32
C TYR A 82 -36.11 -6.48 8.75
N LEU A 83 -35.92 -5.43 9.55
CA LEU A 83 -35.46 -5.57 10.95
C LEU A 83 -36.45 -6.31 11.86
N LYS A 84 -37.74 -6.40 11.46
CA LYS A 84 -38.78 -7.10 12.23
C LYS A 84 -38.87 -8.61 11.99
N LYS A 85 -38.29 -9.15 10.90
CA LYS A 85 -38.56 -10.54 10.45
C LYS A 85 -37.55 -11.59 10.93
N ARG A 86 -36.30 -11.22 11.21
CA ARG A 86 -35.26 -12.10 11.80
C ARG A 86 -34.11 -11.25 12.33
N THR A 87 -33.23 -11.82 13.15
CA THR A 87 -31.92 -11.24 13.46
C THR A 87 -31.03 -11.30 12.20
N PRO A 88 -30.73 -10.17 11.54
CA PRO A 88 -29.96 -10.19 10.30
C PRO A 88 -28.48 -10.47 10.62
N SER A 89 -27.82 -11.25 9.76
CA SER A 89 -26.37 -11.43 9.85
C SER A 89 -25.62 -10.15 9.43
N GLU A 90 -24.33 -10.01 9.79
CA GLU A 90 -23.47 -8.89 9.37
C GLU A 90 -23.47 -8.71 7.84
N ALA A 91 -23.47 -9.83 7.09
CA ALA A 91 -23.55 -9.82 5.63
C ALA A 91 -24.91 -9.36 5.10
N ASP A 92 -26.01 -9.75 5.76
CA ASP A 92 -27.35 -9.26 5.41
C ASP A 92 -27.48 -7.75 5.63
N ILE A 93 -26.93 -7.24 6.74
CA ILE A 93 -26.90 -5.80 7.04
C ILE A 93 -26.09 -5.07 5.96
N LEU A 94 -24.91 -5.59 5.62
CA LEU A 94 -24.04 -5.00 4.60
C LEU A 94 -24.74 -4.89 3.23
N GLN A 95 -25.42 -5.95 2.79
CA GLN A 95 -26.07 -5.94 1.48
C GLN A 95 -27.40 -5.19 1.48
N GLN A 96 -28.26 -5.40 2.48
CA GLN A 96 -29.65 -4.91 2.46
C GLN A 96 -29.80 -3.51 3.04
N VAL A 97 -28.94 -3.13 4.00
CA VAL A 97 -28.99 -1.80 4.63
C VAL A 97 -27.95 -0.87 4.03
N TRP A 98 -26.72 -1.35 3.82
CA TRP A 98 -25.62 -0.54 3.29
C TRP A 98 -25.38 -0.70 1.79
N GLY A 99 -26.12 -1.57 1.10
CA GLY A 99 -25.97 -1.79 -0.34
C GLY A 99 -26.27 -0.56 -1.21
N PHE A 100 -26.99 0.44 -0.68
CA PHE A 100 -27.18 1.71 -1.39
C PHE A 100 -25.86 2.46 -1.59
N ILE A 101 -24.84 2.22 -0.75
CA ILE A 101 -23.53 2.87 -0.90
C ILE A 101 -22.95 2.57 -2.28
N ASP A 102 -23.05 1.32 -2.74
CA ASP A 102 -22.59 0.91 -4.08
C ASP A 102 -23.26 1.77 -5.17
N HIS A 103 -24.59 1.90 -5.10
CA HIS A 103 -25.41 2.68 -6.04
C HIS A 103 -25.09 4.18 -6.03
N CYS A 104 -24.61 4.74 -4.91
CA CYS A 104 -24.19 6.13 -4.86
C CYS A 104 -22.98 6.43 -5.76
N TYR A 105 -22.24 5.40 -6.18
CA TYR A 105 -21.07 5.53 -7.05
C TYR A 105 -21.30 4.98 -8.47
N ASP A 106 -22.52 4.58 -8.86
CA ASP A 106 -22.82 4.04 -10.20
C ASP A 106 -22.41 4.96 -11.36
N ALA A 107 -22.49 6.27 -11.13
CA ALA A 107 -22.09 7.31 -12.09
C ALA A 107 -20.68 7.89 -11.81
N SER A 108 -19.92 7.29 -10.89
CA SER A 108 -18.57 7.70 -10.51
C SER A 108 -17.53 6.75 -11.11
N ASP A 109 -16.30 7.25 -11.30
CA ASP A 109 -15.16 6.39 -11.65
C ASP A 109 -14.65 5.56 -10.45
N VAL A 110 -15.14 5.85 -9.24
CA VAL A 110 -14.81 5.10 -8.03
C VAL A 110 -15.64 3.83 -7.98
N VAL A 111 -14.96 2.69 -7.96
CA VAL A 111 -15.58 1.37 -7.81
C VAL A 111 -15.65 1.00 -6.34
N VAL A 112 -16.86 0.65 -5.89
CA VAL A 112 -17.13 0.14 -4.54
C VAL A 112 -17.14 -1.39 -4.58
N SER A 113 -16.52 -2.01 -3.58
CA SER A 113 -16.55 -3.46 -3.40
C SER A 113 -17.08 -3.79 -2.00
N LEU A 114 -18.28 -4.36 -1.94
CA LEU A 114 -18.90 -4.83 -0.71
C LEU A 114 -18.44 -6.27 -0.36
N GLY A 115 -18.29 -6.52 0.94
CA GLY A 115 -17.93 -7.82 1.51
C GLY A 115 -16.45 -7.89 1.92
N LYS A 116 -16.06 -9.02 2.56
CA LYS A 116 -14.70 -9.22 3.09
C LYS A 116 -13.64 -9.26 1.97
N LYS A 117 -13.10 -8.09 1.60
CA LYS A 117 -12.05 -7.91 0.58
C LYS A 117 -10.71 -7.61 1.24
N GLY A 118 -9.63 -8.21 0.75
CA GLY A 118 -8.28 -7.92 1.25
C GLY A 118 -7.69 -6.68 0.58
N SER A 119 -7.24 -5.71 1.37
CA SER A 119 -6.52 -4.54 0.84
C SER A 119 -5.18 -4.95 0.23
N ARG A 120 -4.96 -4.57 -1.03
CA ARG A 120 -3.70 -4.73 -1.74
C ARG A 120 -2.61 -3.87 -1.10
N SER A 121 -2.91 -2.61 -0.76
CA SER A 121 -1.92 -1.69 -0.18
C SER A 121 -1.37 -2.22 1.14
N SER A 122 -2.26 -2.71 2.00
CA SER A 122 -1.86 -3.34 3.26
C SER A 122 -1.07 -4.65 3.05
N SER A 123 -1.35 -5.39 1.97
CA SER A 123 -0.56 -6.57 1.61
C SER A 123 0.85 -6.16 1.17
N GLU A 124 0.99 -5.15 0.31
CA GLU A 124 2.30 -4.67 -0.16
C GLU A 124 3.17 -4.19 1.02
N ASP A 125 2.61 -3.38 1.92
CA ASP A 125 3.31 -2.90 3.13
C ASP A 125 3.87 -4.03 3.99
N ARG A 126 3.07 -5.08 4.23
CA ARG A 126 3.49 -6.26 5.00
C ARG A 126 4.59 -7.09 4.35
N ASN A 127 4.72 -6.99 3.03
CA ASN A 127 5.62 -7.82 2.24
C ASN A 127 6.84 -7.04 1.73
N ASN A 128 6.99 -5.76 2.07
CA ASN A 128 8.05 -4.88 1.56
C ASN A 128 9.47 -5.39 1.87
N ASP A 129 9.67 -6.00 3.05
CA ASP A 129 10.98 -6.49 3.50
C ASP A 129 11.24 -7.96 3.12
N ARG A 130 10.43 -8.55 2.24
CA ARG A 130 10.65 -9.93 1.80
C ARG A 130 11.94 -10.04 0.99
N ALA A 131 12.92 -10.74 1.57
CA ALA A 131 14.20 -11.03 0.94
C ALA A 131 14.19 -12.37 0.18
N LEU A 132 15.15 -12.53 -0.72
CA LEU A 132 15.45 -13.81 -1.35
C LEU A 132 15.90 -14.83 -0.30
N ALA A 133 15.59 -16.10 -0.53
CA ALA A 133 16.04 -17.18 0.33
C ALA A 133 17.58 -17.23 0.36
N THR A 134 18.15 -17.20 1.56
CA THR A 134 19.59 -17.30 1.79
C THR A 134 19.87 -18.45 2.76
N VAL A 135 19.58 -18.24 4.04
CA VAL A 135 19.65 -19.28 5.09
C VAL A 135 18.26 -19.87 5.35
N ALA A 136 17.24 -19.03 5.45
CA ALA A 136 15.85 -19.43 5.60
C ALA A 136 15.12 -19.44 4.25
N PRO A 137 14.10 -20.32 4.06
CA PRO A 137 13.28 -20.29 2.86
C PRO A 137 12.52 -18.97 2.74
N ILE A 138 12.17 -18.60 1.50
CA ILE A 138 11.34 -17.41 1.27
C ILE A 138 10.00 -17.58 1.99
N GLN A 139 9.66 -16.61 2.83
CA GLN A 139 8.40 -16.63 3.58
C GLN A 139 7.22 -16.51 2.61
N ARG A 140 6.09 -17.16 2.94
CA ARG A 140 4.86 -17.04 2.15
C ARG A 140 4.40 -15.59 2.15
N LYS A 141 3.77 -15.16 1.04
CA LYS A 141 3.19 -13.82 0.93
C LYS A 141 2.12 -13.63 2.01
N GLU A 142 2.23 -12.55 2.78
CA GLU A 142 1.21 -12.18 3.75
C GLU A 142 -0.02 -11.59 3.05
N VAL A 143 -1.22 -12.03 3.46
CA VAL A 143 -2.48 -11.51 2.95
C VAL A 143 -2.74 -10.14 3.55
N GLY A 144 -3.25 -9.23 2.72
CA GLY A 144 -3.64 -7.89 3.18
C GLY A 144 -4.79 -7.90 4.17
N THR A 145 -4.94 -6.78 4.86
CA THR A 145 -6.02 -6.59 5.83
C THR A 145 -7.40 -6.73 5.15
N LYS A 146 -8.25 -7.63 5.67
CA LYS A 146 -9.61 -7.83 5.14
C LYS A 146 -10.57 -6.77 5.66
N VAL A 147 -11.22 -6.01 4.79
CA VAL A 147 -12.17 -4.94 5.11
C VAL A 147 -13.56 -5.24 4.54
N ASP A 148 -14.60 -4.58 5.03
CA ASP A 148 -16.00 -4.86 4.63
C ASP A 148 -16.44 -4.06 3.40
N ILE A 149 -15.96 -2.84 3.24
CA ILE A 149 -16.18 -2.00 2.06
C ILE A 149 -14.84 -1.46 1.62
N LEU A 150 -14.51 -1.62 0.34
CA LEU A 150 -13.29 -1.11 -0.27
C LEU A 150 -13.65 -0.14 -1.41
N PHE A 151 -13.06 1.06 -1.37
CA PHE A 151 -13.22 2.09 -2.41
C PHE A 151 -11.97 2.13 -3.28
N THR A 152 -12.12 1.98 -4.59
CA THR A 152 -11.00 1.91 -5.53
C THR A 152 -11.20 2.83 -6.74
N PHE A 153 -10.12 3.38 -7.27
CA PHE A 153 -10.11 4.11 -8.52
C PHE A 153 -8.92 3.65 -9.36
N CYS A 154 -9.20 3.07 -10.54
CA CYS A 154 -8.20 2.38 -11.35
C CYS A 154 -7.40 1.33 -10.54
N ALA A 155 -6.10 1.53 -10.37
CA ALA A 155 -5.20 0.64 -9.62
C ALA A 155 -5.02 1.06 -8.15
N TYR A 156 -5.67 2.15 -7.71
CA TYR A 156 -5.48 2.75 -6.40
C TYR A 156 -6.63 2.42 -5.46
N GLU A 157 -6.29 2.12 -4.21
CA GLU A 157 -7.25 2.02 -3.12
C GLU A 157 -7.38 3.40 -2.47
N LEU A 158 -8.56 3.99 -2.50
CA LEU A 158 -8.81 5.35 -2.00
C LEU A 158 -9.25 5.36 -0.54
N GLY A 159 -9.86 4.28 -0.08
CA GLY A 159 -10.36 4.20 1.29
C GLY A 159 -11.07 2.89 1.58
N THR A 160 -11.53 2.77 2.82
CA THR A 160 -12.22 1.58 3.31
C THR A 160 -13.22 1.95 4.41
N ALA A 161 -14.22 1.09 4.61
CA ALA A 161 -15.12 1.16 5.77
C ALA A 161 -15.31 -0.22 6.40
N GLU A 162 -15.53 -0.23 7.73
CA GLU A 162 -15.93 -1.42 8.50
C GLU A 162 -17.39 -1.24 8.90
N VAL A 163 -18.18 -2.32 8.83
CA VAL A 163 -19.59 -2.30 9.20
C VAL A 163 -19.77 -3.12 10.47
N GLY A 164 -20.39 -2.53 11.48
CA GLY A 164 -20.66 -3.17 12.76
C GLY A 164 -22.17 -3.31 13.02
N ASN A 165 -22.53 -4.30 13.83
CA ASN A 165 -23.87 -4.38 14.40
C ASN A 165 -23.98 -3.38 15.58
N LEU A 166 -25.12 -2.69 15.67
CA LEU A 166 -25.40 -1.75 16.77
C LEU A 166 -25.37 -2.44 18.15
N SER A 167 -25.70 -3.73 18.22
CA SER A 167 -25.62 -4.52 19.46
C SER A 167 -24.19 -4.73 19.96
N ASP A 168 -23.18 -4.54 19.09
CA ASP A 168 -21.76 -4.81 19.35
C ASP A 168 -20.91 -3.53 19.39
N VAL A 169 -21.52 -2.35 19.54
CA VAL A 169 -20.82 -1.05 19.54
C VAL A 169 -19.81 -0.92 20.69
N SER A 170 -20.08 -1.56 21.83
CA SER A 170 -19.16 -1.64 22.98
C SER A 170 -18.22 -2.84 22.93
N SER A 171 -18.35 -3.72 21.93
CA SER A 171 -17.49 -4.91 21.84
C SER A 171 -16.06 -4.50 21.48
N THR A 172 -15.09 -5.18 22.10
CA THR A 172 -13.66 -5.01 21.80
C THR A 172 -13.34 -5.22 20.32
N LYS A 173 -14.13 -6.04 19.62
CA LYS A 173 -14.01 -6.28 18.18
C LYS A 173 -14.28 -5.02 17.35
N THR A 174 -15.29 -4.23 17.69
CA THR A 174 -15.62 -2.99 16.96
C THR A 174 -14.54 -1.95 17.16
N PHE A 175 -14.04 -1.78 18.39
CA PHE A 175 -12.92 -0.88 18.69
C PHE A 175 -11.64 -1.27 17.96
N GLN A 176 -11.29 -2.56 17.93
CA GLN A 176 -10.09 -3.01 17.21
C GLN A 176 -10.24 -2.89 15.69
N LYS A 177 -11.39 -3.28 15.12
CA LYS A 177 -11.63 -3.20 13.68
C LYS A 177 -11.69 -1.75 13.19
N SER A 178 -12.58 -0.94 13.78
CA SER A 178 -12.83 0.44 13.34
C SER A 178 -11.73 1.38 13.83
N GLY A 179 -11.23 1.20 15.06
CA GLY A 179 -10.29 2.14 15.68
C GLY A 179 -8.81 1.83 15.45
N ILE A 180 -8.42 0.63 15.02
CA ILE A 180 -6.99 0.30 14.77
C ILE A 180 -6.80 -0.19 13.34
N LYS A 181 -7.48 -1.26 12.99
CA LYS A 181 -7.28 -1.96 11.72
C LYS A 181 -7.64 -1.10 10.50
N CYS A 182 -8.77 -0.39 10.56
CA CYS A 182 -9.22 0.48 9.49
C CYS A 182 -8.26 1.67 9.26
N PRO A 183 -7.91 2.51 10.27
CA PRO A 183 -6.96 3.61 10.09
C PRO A 183 -5.58 3.16 9.60
N LYS A 184 -5.05 2.04 10.10
CA LYS A 184 -3.76 1.49 9.61
C LYS A 184 -3.85 1.09 8.15
N THR A 185 -4.96 0.48 7.74
CA THR A 185 -5.20 0.12 6.34
C THR A 185 -5.30 1.37 5.46
N MET A 186 -6.02 2.40 5.92
CA MET A 186 -6.07 3.70 5.23
C MET A 186 -4.70 4.36 5.12
N LYS A 187 -3.86 4.28 6.16
CA LYS A 187 -2.48 4.78 6.08
C LYS A 187 -1.66 4.01 5.05
N SER A 188 -1.79 2.68 4.98
CA SER A 188 -1.16 1.87 3.93
C SER A 188 -1.61 2.31 2.55
N MET A 189 -2.92 2.53 2.35
CA MET A 189 -3.48 3.04 1.09
C MET A 189 -2.93 4.42 0.74
N PHE A 190 -2.88 5.33 1.70
CA PHE A 190 -2.35 6.68 1.52
C PHE A 190 -0.86 6.66 1.13
N ASN A 191 -0.05 5.89 1.87
CA ASN A 191 1.36 5.68 1.53
C ASN A 191 1.50 5.07 0.14
N ASN A 192 0.66 4.08 -0.20
CA ASN A 192 0.64 3.49 -1.51
C ASN A 192 0.32 4.55 -2.56
N ILE A 193 -0.71 5.37 -2.43
CA ILE A 193 -1.00 6.46 -3.39
C ILE A 193 0.19 7.41 -3.54
N LEU A 194 0.87 7.77 -2.44
CA LEU A 194 2.06 8.62 -2.49
C LEU A 194 3.25 7.96 -3.19
N MET A 195 3.40 6.64 -3.05
CA MET A 195 4.54 5.86 -3.55
C MET A 195 4.29 5.20 -4.91
N SER A 196 3.02 4.98 -5.26
CA SER A 196 2.58 4.19 -6.39
C SER A 196 2.49 5.04 -7.63
N TYR A 197 3.51 4.85 -8.44
CA TYR A 197 3.34 4.85 -9.87
C TYR A 197 2.80 3.43 -10.27
N PRO A 198 2.48 3.17 -11.54
CA PRO A 198 1.47 2.17 -11.94
C PRO A 198 1.81 0.65 -12.10
N SER A 199 0.82 -0.13 -12.55
CA SER A 199 0.67 -1.59 -12.29
C SER A 199 1.47 -2.55 -13.18
N LEU A 200 1.87 -2.15 -14.38
CA LEU A 200 2.89 -2.86 -15.15
C LEU A 200 4.24 -2.30 -14.71
N SER A 201 5.18 -3.15 -14.34
CA SER A 201 6.45 -2.67 -13.84
C SER A 201 7.59 -3.42 -14.52
N ILE A 202 8.56 -2.67 -15.02
CA ILE A 202 9.78 -3.21 -15.59
C ILE A 202 10.88 -3.05 -14.55
N ASN A 203 11.57 -4.15 -14.25
CA ASN A 203 12.79 -4.13 -13.47
C ASN A 203 13.96 -4.34 -14.41
N LEU A 204 14.99 -3.49 -14.29
CA LEU A 204 16.25 -3.66 -14.99
C LEU A 204 17.30 -4.14 -13.99
N LEU A 205 17.92 -5.26 -14.32
CA LEU A 205 19.09 -5.80 -13.63
C LEU A 205 20.27 -5.75 -14.60
N ILE A 206 21.33 -5.04 -14.21
CA ILE A 206 22.59 -5.00 -14.94
C ILE A 206 23.60 -5.78 -14.10
N MET A 207 24.22 -6.79 -14.71
CA MET A 207 25.32 -7.53 -14.08
C MET A 207 26.65 -7.07 -14.68
N ASP A 208 27.62 -6.76 -13.83
CA ASP A 208 28.98 -6.41 -14.22
C ASP A 208 30.00 -7.08 -13.29
N SER A 209 31.24 -7.27 -13.76
CA SER A 209 32.34 -7.82 -12.93
C SER A 209 33.38 -6.75 -12.69
N PRO A 210 33.32 -6.00 -11.57
CA PRO A 210 34.27 -4.93 -11.28
C PRO A 210 35.69 -5.44 -10.94
N SER A 211 35.82 -6.67 -10.42
CA SER A 211 37.12 -7.26 -10.13
C SER A 211 37.07 -8.79 -10.14
N SER A 212 37.98 -9.38 -10.91
CA SER A 212 38.28 -10.82 -11.00
C SER A 212 37.03 -11.71 -11.20
N HIS A 213 36.48 -12.24 -10.12
CA HIS A 213 35.45 -13.30 -10.12
C HIS A 213 34.13 -12.88 -9.49
N ALA A 214 34.06 -11.71 -8.85
CA ALA A 214 32.85 -11.25 -8.19
C ALA A 214 31.98 -10.45 -9.17
N CYS A 215 30.81 -10.99 -9.51
CA CYS A 215 29.80 -10.25 -10.26
C CYS A 215 28.96 -9.38 -9.32
N ARG A 216 28.83 -8.10 -9.65
CA ARG A 216 27.90 -7.16 -9.05
C ARG A 216 26.61 -7.14 -9.87
N ILE A 217 25.47 -7.06 -9.18
CA ILE A 217 24.19 -6.75 -9.80
C ILE A 217 23.80 -5.33 -9.37
N SER A 218 23.61 -4.46 -10.34
CA SER A 218 23.00 -3.14 -10.18
C SER A 218 21.54 -3.23 -10.58
N LYS A 219 20.65 -2.77 -9.71
CA LYS A 219 19.20 -2.79 -9.92
C LYS A 219 18.64 -1.37 -9.83
N LEU A 220 17.52 -1.13 -10.51
CA LEU A 220 16.77 0.09 -10.25
C LEU A 220 16.31 0.11 -8.78
N PRO A 221 16.37 1.26 -8.10
CA PRO A 221 15.94 1.37 -6.71
C PRO A 221 14.44 1.09 -6.53
N ARG A 222 13.65 1.31 -7.59
CA ARG A 222 12.24 0.93 -7.70
C ARG A 222 11.95 0.45 -9.12
N PHE A 223 10.99 -0.43 -9.27
CA PHE A 223 10.59 -0.86 -10.61
C PHE A 223 9.98 0.33 -11.34
N LEU A 224 10.29 0.47 -12.62
CA LEU A 224 9.73 1.55 -13.42
C LEU A 224 8.34 1.14 -13.88
N GLN A 225 7.37 2.00 -13.65
CA GLN A 225 5.96 1.63 -13.76
C GLN A 225 5.29 2.22 -15.00
N TYR A 226 4.39 1.45 -15.63
CA TYR A 226 3.72 1.76 -16.88
C TYR A 226 2.44 2.57 -16.65
N PRO A 227 2.27 3.75 -17.25
CA PRO A 227 1.23 4.73 -16.87
C PRO A 227 -0.18 4.12 -16.85
N THR A 228 -0.93 4.19 -15.73
CA THR A 228 -2.35 3.75 -15.68
C THR A 228 -3.35 4.86 -15.88
N ILE A 229 -2.95 6.13 -15.73
CA ILE A 229 -3.83 7.28 -15.92
C ILE A 229 -3.61 7.83 -17.34
N PRO A 230 -4.61 7.79 -18.24
CA PRO A 230 -4.45 8.21 -19.64
C PRO A 230 -3.90 9.64 -19.79
N ALA A 231 -4.35 10.56 -18.94
CA ALA A 231 -3.90 11.97 -18.95
C ALA A 231 -2.40 12.15 -18.62
N SER A 232 -1.78 11.18 -17.95
CA SER A 232 -0.36 11.21 -17.56
C SER A 232 0.57 10.38 -18.45
N LEU A 233 0.00 9.64 -19.42
CA LEU A 233 0.70 8.65 -20.23
C LEU A 233 1.95 9.21 -20.91
N MET A 234 1.85 10.37 -21.55
CA MET A 234 2.97 10.98 -22.30
C MET A 234 4.12 11.41 -21.40
N ARG A 235 3.81 11.95 -20.21
CA ARG A 235 4.83 12.36 -19.22
C ARG A 235 5.58 11.14 -18.69
N ASP A 236 4.83 10.12 -18.31
CA ASP A 236 5.35 9.00 -17.53
C ASP A 236 6.04 7.95 -18.43
N LEU A 237 5.67 7.85 -19.72
CA LEU A 237 6.34 6.97 -20.69
C LEU A 237 7.76 7.43 -21.06
N SER A 238 8.07 8.72 -20.85
CA SER A 238 9.38 9.30 -21.18
C SER A 238 10.54 8.61 -20.45
N LEU A 239 10.33 8.20 -19.19
CA LEU A 239 11.33 7.47 -18.40
C LEU A 239 11.53 6.05 -18.94
N SER A 240 10.45 5.37 -19.34
CA SER A 240 10.51 4.02 -19.90
C SER A 240 11.27 4.01 -21.22
N ILE A 241 11.01 4.98 -22.09
CA ILE A 241 11.72 5.13 -23.36
C ILE A 241 13.21 5.40 -23.12
N LYS A 242 13.56 6.30 -22.18
CA LYS A 242 14.96 6.57 -21.81
C LYS A 242 15.67 5.33 -21.26
N LEU A 243 15.01 4.56 -20.39
CA LEU A 243 15.55 3.33 -19.82
C LEU A 243 15.81 2.28 -20.90
N VAL A 244 14.83 2.04 -21.78
CA VAL A 244 14.95 1.07 -22.88
C VAL A 244 16.06 1.50 -23.84
N TRP A 245 16.13 2.79 -24.20
CA TRP A 245 17.19 3.33 -25.04
C TRP A 245 18.59 3.16 -24.43
N GLY A 246 18.75 3.52 -23.14
CA GLY A 246 20.02 3.36 -22.43
C GLY A 246 20.46 1.89 -22.35
N THR A 247 19.52 0.99 -22.06
CA THR A 247 19.78 -0.45 -22.00
C THR A 247 20.19 -1.00 -23.38
N LYS A 248 19.50 -0.60 -24.44
CA LYS A 248 19.86 -0.93 -25.82
C LYS A 248 21.29 -0.47 -26.13
N LYS A 249 21.66 0.76 -25.77
CA LYS A 249 23.01 1.29 -26.00
C LYS A 249 24.09 0.50 -25.25
N LEU A 250 23.82 0.06 -24.02
CA LEU A 250 24.73 -0.82 -23.29
C LEU A 250 24.95 -2.16 -24.01
N MET A 251 23.87 -2.79 -24.50
CA MET A 251 23.95 -4.05 -25.24
C MET A 251 24.69 -3.90 -26.58
N GLU A 252 24.45 -2.80 -27.30
CA GLU A 252 25.17 -2.47 -28.53
C GLU A 252 26.67 -2.28 -28.27
N ASN A 253 27.04 -1.60 -27.18
CA ASN A 253 28.44 -1.42 -26.80
C ASN A 253 29.12 -2.76 -26.50
N VAL A 254 28.46 -3.65 -25.74
CA VAL A 254 28.99 -5.01 -25.48
C VAL A 254 29.19 -5.79 -26.78
N THR A 255 28.24 -5.69 -27.71
CA THR A 255 28.33 -6.36 -29.02
C THR A 255 29.52 -5.85 -29.84
N ASN A 256 29.77 -4.53 -29.81
CA ASN A 256 30.92 -3.92 -30.47
C ASN A 256 32.25 -4.38 -29.85
N GLU A 257 32.34 -4.42 -28.51
CA GLU A 257 33.53 -4.91 -27.81
C GLU A 257 33.84 -6.38 -28.13
N ILE A 258 32.83 -7.26 -28.17
CA ILE A 258 33.00 -8.67 -28.58
C ILE A 258 33.52 -8.78 -30.01
N THR A 259 32.95 -7.98 -30.92
CA THR A 259 33.32 -7.97 -32.35
C THR A 259 34.74 -7.44 -32.57
N ASN A 260 35.18 -6.49 -31.73
CA ASN A 260 36.53 -5.94 -31.79
C ASN A 260 37.56 -6.86 -31.13
N ALA A 261 37.22 -7.50 -30.00
CA ALA A 261 38.09 -8.47 -29.32
C ALA A 261 38.37 -9.71 -30.17
N SER A 262 37.40 -10.17 -30.96
CA SER A 262 37.58 -11.29 -31.90
C SER A 262 38.54 -10.96 -33.07
N LYS A 263 38.75 -9.67 -33.38
CA LYS A 263 39.78 -9.23 -34.35
C LYS A 263 41.20 -9.15 -33.76
N ALA A 264 41.35 -9.17 -32.43
CA ALA A 264 42.64 -8.99 -31.75
C ALA A 264 43.40 -10.31 -31.46
N SER A 265 42.99 -11.44 -32.03
CA SER A 265 43.59 -12.74 -31.72
C SER A 265 44.89 -12.99 -32.49
N CYS A 266 46.04 -12.60 -31.92
CA CYS A 266 47.29 -13.30 -32.13
C CYS A 266 47.34 -14.47 -31.13
N LEU A 267 47.45 -15.70 -31.62
CA LEU A 267 47.56 -16.91 -30.80
C LEU A 267 48.95 -16.98 -30.16
N ASP A 268 49.04 -16.66 -28.87
CA ASP A 268 50.24 -16.89 -28.06
C ASP A 268 50.12 -18.24 -27.34
N PHE A 269 50.91 -19.23 -27.77
CA PHE A 269 50.92 -20.60 -27.26
C PHE A 269 51.63 -20.75 -25.90
N THR A 270 52.10 -19.66 -25.29
CA THR A 270 52.95 -19.71 -24.09
C THR A 270 52.22 -19.47 -22.76
N LYS A 271 50.91 -19.18 -22.78
CA LYS A 271 50.11 -19.03 -21.56
C LYS A 271 48.95 -20.03 -21.53
N PRO A 272 48.86 -20.89 -20.50
CA PRO A 272 47.62 -21.64 -20.27
C PRO A 272 46.53 -20.63 -19.94
N THR A 273 45.54 -20.50 -20.83
CA THR A 273 44.37 -19.64 -20.66
C THR A 273 43.45 -20.25 -19.60
N THR A 274 43.78 -20.06 -18.33
CA THR A 274 42.93 -20.49 -17.22
C THR A 274 42.75 -19.33 -16.26
N LEU A 275 41.82 -18.43 -16.59
CA LEU A 275 40.98 -17.83 -15.55
C LEU A 275 39.68 -18.62 -15.55
N PRO A 276 39.61 -19.80 -14.89
CA PRO A 276 38.33 -20.46 -14.73
C PRO A 276 37.50 -19.53 -13.86
N ILE A 277 36.46 -18.93 -14.44
CA ILE A 277 35.37 -18.37 -13.63
C ILE A 277 34.97 -19.52 -12.69
N PRO A 278 35.12 -19.36 -11.36
CA PRO A 278 34.87 -20.45 -10.43
C PRO A 278 33.45 -20.96 -10.66
N PRO A 279 33.25 -22.29 -10.64
CA PRO A 279 31.92 -22.86 -10.85
C PRO A 279 30.93 -22.27 -9.84
N LEU A 280 29.67 -22.15 -10.26
CA LEU A 280 28.59 -21.71 -9.38
C LEU A 280 28.59 -22.55 -8.10
N PHE A 281 28.60 -21.89 -6.95
CA PHE A 281 28.41 -22.56 -5.66
C PHE A 281 26.95 -23.02 -5.55
N THR A 282 26.66 -24.22 -6.05
CA THR A 282 25.34 -24.84 -5.90
C THR A 282 25.21 -25.43 -4.50
N PRO A 283 24.21 -25.01 -3.70
CA PRO A 283 23.96 -25.64 -2.41
C PRO A 283 23.56 -27.10 -2.63
N THR A 284 24.23 -28.04 -1.95
CA THR A 284 23.78 -29.44 -1.90
C THR A 284 22.47 -29.49 -1.13
N THR A 285 21.35 -29.67 -1.83
CA THR A 285 20.02 -29.81 -1.23
C THR A 285 19.95 -31.07 -0.38
N THR A 286 19.96 -30.94 0.94
CA THR A 286 19.42 -31.98 1.82
C THR A 286 17.93 -32.11 1.55
N LYS A 287 17.52 -33.30 1.10
CA LYS A 287 16.14 -33.71 0.85
C LYS A 287 15.21 -33.23 1.96
N LYS A 288 14.19 -32.44 1.60
CA LYS A 288 13.01 -32.25 2.45
C LYS A 288 12.26 -33.57 2.51
N ASN A 289 12.38 -34.28 3.62
CA ASN A 289 11.44 -35.34 3.98
C ASN A 289 10.22 -34.70 4.67
N GLN A 290 9.06 -34.93 4.05
CA GLN A 290 7.68 -34.82 4.56
C GLN A 290 7.12 -33.41 4.85
#